data_AF-A0ABD3R1B6-F1
#
_entry.id   AF-A0ABD3R1B6-F1
#
_cell.length_a   1.000
_cell.length_b   1.000
_cell.length_c   1.000
_cell.angle_alpha   90.00
_cell.angle_beta   90.00
_cell.angle_gamma   90.00
#
_symmetry.space_group_name_H-M   'P 1'
#
loop_
_entity.id
_entity.type
_entity.pdbx_description
1 polymer ?
#
loop_
_entity_poly.entity_id
_entity_poly.type
_entity_poly.pdbx_seq_one_letter_code
_entity_poly.pdbx_strand_id
1 'polypeptide(L)'
;MTSPSLILGSTLVAFSPTLALLVLIVSGKPQLVILAVCSAFAYLLSALCSSLFWLVTSAIIGKVGADDLVVTLLALAIPGVFCQLATRCLFVLGYFRVEDVIRRSVARHEEETRIAAASSSSNGGVVVDDDDDDHNDDHAETNALQLQLNDLSCSIASGTGYALLHSLFLYGTLLASESGEAANGYDDGGAYTGGGGSTGHGGTLYQPSCGGVPSLINGALIACMFSILDVMWMMLCFFGMRRRYSSFRRGGPGHRPASSSYSGTMRALIRALAFRGLDETWPGVGGDVGIAAICTVAITHSMASLVLAPNILEDGCRISLPCLGCVVVYVGIVLRGVMKGGKFLPDDQRKRIQGHTFV
;
A
#
# COMPACT_ATOMS: atom_id res chain seq x y z
N MET A 1 -27.93 16.22 20.47
CA MET A 1 -27.77 16.41 19.01
C MET A 1 -26.31 16.39 18.52
N THR A 2 -25.31 16.15 19.37
CA THR A 2 -23.88 16.18 18.98
C THR A 2 -23.33 14.84 18.47
N SER A 3 -24.00 13.72 18.77
CA SER A 3 -23.53 12.38 18.38
C SER A 3 -23.47 12.14 16.85
N PRO A 4 -24.52 12.42 16.04
CA PRO A 4 -24.45 12.12 14.60
C PRO A 4 -23.41 12.98 13.86
N SER A 5 -23.25 14.25 14.26
CA SER A 5 -22.20 15.13 13.72
C SER A 5 -20.80 14.65 14.07
N LEU A 6 -20.60 14.11 15.28
CA LEU A 6 -19.31 13.58 15.71
C LEU A 6 -18.96 12.29 14.96
N ILE A 7 -19.93 11.39 14.78
CA ILE A 7 -19.77 10.14 14.02
C ILE A 7 -19.42 10.45 12.57
N LEU A 8 -20.20 11.32 11.91
CA LEU A 8 -19.96 11.71 10.52
C LEU A 8 -18.60 12.41 10.36
N GLY A 9 -18.29 13.38 11.23
CA GLY A 9 -17.02 14.10 11.20
C GLY A 9 -15.82 13.17 11.40
N SER A 10 -15.89 12.26 12.37
CA SER A 10 -14.81 11.30 12.65
C SER A 10 -14.65 10.28 11.50
N THR A 11 -15.76 9.82 10.91
CA THR A 11 -15.74 8.94 9.73
C THR A 11 -15.09 9.62 8.54
N LEU A 12 -15.45 10.88 8.28
CA LEU A 12 -14.82 11.66 7.22
C LEU A 12 -13.32 11.84 7.47
N VAL A 13 -12.89 12.15 8.70
CA VAL A 13 -11.46 12.27 9.04
C VAL A 13 -10.72 10.94 8.81
N ALA A 14 -11.28 9.82 9.27
CA ALA A 14 -10.67 8.50 9.15
C ALA A 14 -10.44 8.07 7.70
N PHE A 15 -11.45 8.29 6.84
CA PHE A 15 -11.45 7.81 5.45
C PHE A 15 -11.15 8.90 4.42
N SER A 16 -10.96 10.17 4.82
CA SER A 16 -10.67 11.29 3.91
C SER A 16 -9.51 11.01 2.94
N PRO A 17 -8.30 10.60 3.39
CA PRO A 17 -7.19 10.38 2.47
C PRO A 17 -7.47 9.25 1.47
N THR A 18 -8.06 8.13 1.89
CA THR A 18 -8.38 7.03 0.98
C THR A 18 -9.51 7.38 0.02
N LEU A 19 -10.58 8.02 0.48
CA LEU A 19 -11.69 8.44 -0.37
C LEU A 19 -11.25 9.47 -1.40
N ALA A 20 -10.40 10.44 -1.02
CA ALA A 20 -9.86 11.42 -1.94
C ALA A 20 -9.02 10.74 -3.05
N LEU A 21 -8.12 9.81 -2.70
CA LEU A 21 -7.32 9.08 -3.68
C LEU A 21 -8.19 8.15 -4.55
N LEU A 22 -9.18 7.48 -3.95
CA LEU A 22 -10.09 6.59 -4.65
C LEU A 22 -10.90 7.35 -5.70
N VAL A 23 -11.49 8.48 -5.32
CA VAL A 23 -12.33 9.29 -6.22
C VAL A 23 -11.47 10.02 -7.25
N LEU A 24 -10.38 10.68 -6.86
CA LEU A 24 -9.62 11.52 -7.78
C LEU A 24 -8.68 10.75 -8.72
N ILE A 25 -8.10 9.63 -8.26
CA ILE A 25 -7.06 8.91 -9.02
C ILE A 25 -7.57 7.54 -9.48
N VAL A 26 -8.12 6.74 -8.57
CA VAL A 26 -8.46 5.35 -8.87
C VAL A 26 -9.70 5.24 -9.77
N SER A 27 -10.73 6.07 -9.53
CA SER A 27 -11.99 6.01 -10.29
C SER A 27 -11.85 6.45 -11.76
N GLY A 28 -10.79 7.17 -12.10
CA GLY A 28 -10.54 7.64 -13.47
C GLY A 28 -10.27 6.51 -14.47
N LYS A 29 -9.88 5.31 -14.00
CA LYS A 29 -9.60 4.15 -14.87
C LYS A 29 -10.09 2.84 -14.24
N PRO A 30 -10.89 2.02 -14.94
CA PRO A 30 -11.41 0.76 -14.40
C PRO A 30 -10.31 -0.23 -14.01
N GLN A 31 -9.17 -0.23 -14.73
CA GLN A 31 -8.01 -1.07 -14.41
C GLN A 31 -7.41 -0.76 -13.03
N LEU A 32 -7.35 0.53 -12.64
CA LEU A 32 -6.87 0.94 -11.32
C LEU A 32 -7.84 0.52 -10.21
N VAL A 33 -9.15 0.57 -10.48
CA VAL A 33 -10.18 0.08 -9.55
C VAL A 33 -10.01 -1.41 -9.28
N ILE A 34 -9.84 -2.23 -10.33
CA ILE A 34 -9.61 -3.67 -10.19
C ILE A 34 -8.36 -3.92 -9.34
N LEU A 35 -7.27 -3.21 -9.61
CA LEU A 35 -6.02 -3.36 -8.87
C LEU A 35 -6.18 -2.97 -7.38
N ALA A 36 -6.92 -1.89 -7.09
CA ALA A 36 -7.25 -1.49 -5.73
C ALA A 36 -8.06 -2.58 -5.00
N VAL A 37 -9.07 -3.16 -5.64
CA VAL A 37 -9.86 -4.28 -5.06
C VAL A 37 -8.99 -5.52 -4.82
N CYS A 38 -8.11 -5.88 -5.75
CA CYS A 38 -7.18 -7.00 -5.55
C CYS A 38 -6.22 -6.76 -4.38
N SER A 39 -5.73 -5.53 -4.20
CA SER A 39 -4.84 -5.17 -3.08
C SER A 39 -5.58 -5.19 -1.73
N ALA A 40 -6.86 -4.80 -1.71
CA ALA A 40 -7.74 -4.94 -0.55
C ALA A 40 -7.94 -6.41 -0.15
N PHE A 41 -8.14 -7.29 -1.14
CA PHE A 41 -8.20 -8.73 -0.89
C PHE A 41 -6.87 -9.29 -0.35
N ALA A 42 -5.73 -8.83 -0.89
CA ALA A 42 -4.42 -9.20 -0.36
C ALA A 42 -4.23 -8.76 1.10
N TYR A 43 -4.76 -7.59 1.50
CA TYR A 43 -4.79 -7.19 2.90
C TYR A 43 -5.59 -8.18 3.76
N LEU A 44 -6.80 -8.58 3.33
CA LEU A 44 -7.62 -9.56 4.06
C LEU A 44 -6.89 -10.88 4.26
N LEU A 45 -6.21 -11.38 3.22
CA LEU A 45 -5.40 -12.60 3.32
C LEU A 45 -4.26 -12.44 4.33
N SER A 46 -3.61 -11.27 4.35
CA SER A 46 -2.58 -10.96 5.34
C SER A 46 -3.12 -10.89 6.77
N ALA A 47 -4.31 -10.31 6.96
CA ALA A 47 -4.96 -10.23 8.27
C ALA A 47 -5.33 -11.63 8.77
N LEU A 48 -5.84 -12.49 7.88
CA LEU A 48 -6.12 -13.90 8.17
C LEU A 48 -4.85 -14.65 8.59
N CYS A 49 -3.77 -14.56 7.81
CA CYS A 49 -2.50 -15.19 8.14
C CYS A 49 -1.92 -14.69 9.46
N SER A 50 -2.02 -13.38 9.74
CA SER A 50 -1.62 -12.79 11.03
C SER A 50 -2.44 -13.35 12.19
N SER A 51 -3.76 -13.49 12.02
CA SER A 51 -4.65 -14.07 13.02
C SER A 51 -4.33 -15.54 13.30
N LEU A 52 -4.02 -16.33 12.27
CA LEU A 52 -3.59 -17.72 12.43
C LEU A 52 -2.28 -17.82 13.20
N PHE A 53 -1.32 -16.96 12.89
CA PHE A 53 -0.05 -16.91 13.62
C PHE A 53 -0.27 -16.56 15.10
N TRP A 54 -1.11 -15.56 15.37
CA TRP A 54 -1.47 -15.17 16.74
C TRP A 54 -2.10 -16.33 17.53
N LEU A 55 -3.00 -17.11 16.90
CA LEU A 55 -3.62 -18.28 17.54
C LEU A 55 -2.56 -19.31 17.95
N VAL A 56 -1.59 -19.58 17.08
CA VAL A 56 -0.48 -20.51 17.38
C VAL A 56 0.41 -19.96 18.50
N THR A 57 0.79 -18.68 18.43
CA THR A 57 1.68 -18.07 19.44
C THR A 57 1.01 -17.95 20.81
N SER A 58 -0.27 -17.55 20.87
CA SER A 58 -1.03 -17.47 22.13
C SER A 58 -1.19 -18.84 22.80
N ALA A 59 -1.42 -19.91 22.03
CA ALA A 59 -1.48 -21.27 22.55
C ALA A 59 -0.14 -21.76 23.16
N ILE A 60 0.99 -21.26 22.65
CA ILE A 60 2.32 -21.58 23.18
C ILE A 60 2.61 -20.74 24.43
N ILE A 61 2.40 -19.42 24.38
CA ILE A 61 2.68 -18.49 25.49
C ILE A 61 1.85 -18.83 26.73
N GLY A 62 0.56 -19.18 26.55
CA GLY A 62 -0.31 -19.57 27.66
C GLY A 62 0.20 -20.77 28.47
N LYS A 63 1.09 -21.58 27.90
CA LYS A 63 1.74 -22.69 28.61
C LYS A 63 3.02 -22.29 29.34
N VAL A 64 3.64 -21.18 28.96
CA VAL A 64 4.94 -20.72 29.50
C VAL A 64 4.75 -19.84 30.74
N GLY A 65 3.54 -19.33 31.00
CA GLY A 65 3.26 -18.49 32.18
C GLY A 65 3.99 -17.15 32.17
N ALA A 66 4.24 -16.60 30.97
CA ALA A 66 4.87 -15.30 30.83
C ALA A 66 3.82 -14.19 31.00
N ASP A 67 3.75 -13.60 32.18
CA ASP A 67 2.83 -12.49 32.50
C ASP A 67 3.36 -11.11 32.02
N ASP A 68 4.48 -11.08 31.30
CA ASP A 68 5.08 -9.84 30.83
C ASP A 68 4.26 -9.23 29.68
N LEU A 69 3.57 -8.14 29.99
CA LEU A 69 2.83 -7.30 29.04
C LEU A 69 3.67 -6.93 27.80
N VAL A 70 4.95 -6.58 28.01
CA VAL A 70 5.87 -6.19 26.94
C VAL A 70 6.13 -7.35 25.98
N VAL A 71 6.33 -8.55 26.50
CA VAL A 71 6.55 -9.76 25.69
C VAL A 71 5.30 -10.05 24.86
N THR A 72 4.12 -9.92 25.46
CA THR A 72 2.83 -10.12 24.77
C THR A 72 2.64 -9.12 23.62
N LEU A 73 2.93 -7.83 23.85
CA LEU A 73 2.82 -6.80 22.82
C LEU A 73 3.80 -7.03 21.67
N LEU A 74 5.05 -7.38 21.99
CA LEU A 74 6.07 -7.64 20.98
C LEU A 74 5.72 -8.90 20.17
N ALA A 75 5.20 -9.93 20.84
CA ALA A 75 4.75 -11.18 20.23
C ALA A 75 3.53 -10.97 19.32
N LEU A 76 2.68 -9.97 19.58
CA LEU A 76 1.55 -9.63 18.72
C LEU A 76 1.96 -8.74 17.55
N ALA A 77 2.79 -7.73 17.80
CA ALA A 77 3.15 -6.72 16.79
C ALA A 77 4.08 -7.28 15.71
N ILE A 78 5.12 -8.04 16.08
CA ILE A 78 6.15 -8.48 15.12
C ILE A 78 5.58 -9.40 14.03
N PRO A 79 4.82 -10.46 14.35
CA PRO A 79 4.31 -11.35 13.31
C PRO A 79 3.28 -10.68 12.41
N GLY A 80 2.45 -9.80 12.97
CA GLY A 80 1.48 -9.03 12.19
C GLY A 80 2.17 -8.13 11.17
N VAL A 81 3.15 -7.34 11.60
CA VAL A 81 3.95 -6.48 10.71
C VAL A 81 4.68 -7.31 9.66
N PHE A 82 5.29 -8.43 10.05
CA PHE A 82 6.00 -9.32 9.13
C PHE A 82 5.07 -9.92 8.08
N CYS A 83 3.92 -10.45 8.49
CA CYS A 83 2.94 -11.05 7.59
C CYS A 83 2.38 -10.00 6.59
N GLN A 84 2.06 -8.81 7.09
CA GLN A 84 1.62 -7.68 6.26
C GLN A 84 2.69 -7.21 5.28
N LEU A 85 3.96 -7.18 5.68
CA LEU A 85 5.05 -6.86 4.76
C LEU A 85 5.25 -7.94 3.69
N ALA A 86 5.25 -9.22 4.10
CA ALA A 86 5.41 -10.35 3.20
C ALA A 86 4.31 -10.37 2.15
N THR A 87 3.05 -10.18 2.57
CA THR A 87 1.91 -10.13 1.67
C THR A 87 1.98 -8.96 0.68
N ARG A 88 2.40 -7.76 1.13
CA ARG A 88 2.64 -6.62 0.23
C ARG A 88 3.69 -6.97 -0.83
N CYS A 89 4.82 -7.55 -0.44
CA CYS A 89 5.87 -7.97 -1.37
C CYS A 89 5.39 -9.04 -2.37
N LEU A 90 4.64 -10.05 -1.90
CA LEU A 90 4.08 -11.11 -2.74
C LEU A 90 3.04 -10.56 -3.74
N PHE A 91 2.19 -9.64 -3.30
CA PHE A 91 1.23 -8.96 -4.17
C PHE A 91 1.94 -8.22 -5.31
N VAL A 92 2.97 -7.45 -5.00
CA VAL A 92 3.77 -6.71 -6.00
C VAL A 92 4.52 -7.65 -6.95
N LEU A 93 5.05 -8.78 -6.45
CA LEU A 93 5.63 -9.82 -7.32
C LEU A 93 4.59 -10.43 -8.27
N GLY A 94 3.40 -10.72 -7.76
CA GLY A 94 2.28 -11.22 -8.56
C GLY A 94 1.91 -10.23 -9.66
N TYR A 95 1.81 -8.94 -9.31
CA TYR A 95 1.57 -7.86 -10.26
C TYR A 95 2.61 -7.85 -11.40
N PHE A 96 3.92 -7.85 -11.09
CA PHE A 96 4.95 -7.84 -12.14
C PHE A 96 4.94 -9.09 -13.01
N ARG A 97 4.58 -10.26 -12.46
CA ARG A 97 4.43 -11.48 -13.26
C ARG A 97 3.26 -11.38 -14.22
N VAL A 98 2.11 -10.88 -13.76
CA VAL A 98 0.93 -10.68 -14.61
C VAL A 98 1.23 -9.64 -15.68
N GLU A 99 1.90 -8.54 -15.33
CA GLU A 99 2.35 -7.52 -16.27
C GLU A 99 3.24 -8.12 -17.38
N ASP A 100 4.22 -8.96 -17.01
CA ASP A 100 5.08 -9.62 -17.99
C ASP A 100 4.32 -10.58 -18.91
N VAL A 101 3.32 -11.30 -18.39
CA VAL A 101 2.47 -12.18 -19.20
C VAL A 101 1.63 -11.37 -20.17
N ILE A 102 1.03 -10.27 -19.73
CA ILE A 102 0.24 -9.37 -20.58
C ILE A 102 1.11 -8.78 -21.68
N ARG A 103 2.31 -8.27 -21.33
CA ARG A 103 3.25 -7.71 -22.31
C ARG A 103 3.64 -8.73 -23.38
N ARG A 104 3.89 -9.99 -23.00
CA ARG A 104 4.19 -11.06 -23.96
C ARG A 104 2.99 -11.40 -24.84
N SER A 105 1.79 -11.42 -24.27
CA SER A 105 0.56 -11.69 -25.01
C SER A 105 0.28 -10.60 -26.05
N VAL A 106 0.45 -9.33 -25.68
CA VAL A 106 0.25 -8.19 -26.59
C VAL A 106 1.29 -8.23 -27.71
N ALA A 107 2.57 -8.41 -27.38
CA ALA A 107 3.63 -8.49 -28.39
C ALA A 107 3.41 -9.64 -29.39
N ARG A 108 2.88 -10.78 -28.92
CA ARG A 108 2.52 -11.90 -29.79
C ARG A 108 1.36 -11.56 -30.73
N HIS A 109 0.32 -10.89 -30.23
CA HIS A 109 -0.82 -10.49 -31.04
C HIS A 109 -0.44 -9.45 -32.11
N GLU A 110 0.45 -8.51 -31.76
CA GLU A 110 0.97 -7.52 -32.71
C GLU A 110 1.74 -8.20 -33.85
N GLU A 111 2.57 -9.20 -33.54
CA GLU A 111 3.29 -9.97 -34.56
C GLU A 111 2.35 -10.78 -35.46
N GLU A 112 1.36 -11.46 -34.87
CA GLU A 112 0.35 -12.22 -35.63
C GLU A 112 -0.46 -11.29 -36.56
N THR A 113 -0.78 -10.08 -36.12
CA THR A 113 -1.48 -9.07 -36.93
C THR A 113 -0.60 -8.56 -38.08
N ARG A 114 0.69 -8.32 -37.84
CA ARG A 114 1.65 -7.92 -38.89
C ARG A 114 1.84 -8.98 -39.96
N ILE A 115 1.94 -10.25 -39.56
CA ILE A 115 2.06 -11.38 -40.50
C ILE A 115 0.78 -11.51 -41.33
N ALA A 116 -0.39 -11.36 -40.72
CA ALA A 116 -1.66 -11.37 -41.42
C ALA A 116 -1.73 -10.26 -42.48
N ALA A 117 -1.41 -9.02 -42.10
CA ALA A 117 -1.40 -7.87 -43.02
C ALA A 117 -0.43 -8.08 -44.21
N ALA A 118 0.78 -8.58 -43.93
CA ALA A 118 1.77 -8.89 -44.97
C ALA A 118 1.31 -10.00 -45.93
N SER A 119 0.57 -11.00 -45.43
CA SER A 119 0.06 -12.09 -46.26
C SER A 119 -1.09 -11.65 -47.19
N SER A 120 -1.91 -10.69 -46.77
CA SER A 120 -2.95 -10.10 -47.63
C SER A 120 -2.40 -9.24 -48.76
N SER A 121 -1.23 -8.60 -48.57
CA SER A 121 -0.60 -7.75 -49.60
C SER A 121 0.00 -8.55 -50.77
N SER A 122 0.46 -9.79 -50.55
CA SER A 122 1.19 -10.53 -51.61
C SER A 122 0.30 -11.17 -52.69
N ASN A 123 -1.02 -11.21 -52.50
CA ASN A 123 -1.94 -11.92 -53.40
C ASN A 123 -2.77 -11.00 -54.34
N GLY A 124 -2.57 -9.69 -54.30
CA GLY A 124 -3.37 -8.72 -55.07
C GLY A 124 -2.52 -7.73 -55.85
N GLY A 125 -2.01 -8.14 -57.01
CA GLY A 125 -1.38 -7.23 -57.98
C GLY A 125 -2.41 -6.32 -58.64
N VAL A 126 -2.88 -5.29 -57.94
CA VAL A 126 -3.57 -4.14 -58.54
C VAL A 126 -3.03 -2.90 -57.86
N VAL A 127 -2.21 -2.14 -58.59
CA VAL A 127 -1.68 -0.84 -58.21
C VAL A 127 -2.86 0.13 -58.17
N VAL A 128 -3.31 0.49 -56.98
CA VAL A 128 -4.17 1.65 -56.75
C VAL A 128 -3.39 2.58 -55.84
N ASP A 129 -2.87 3.67 -56.42
CA ASP A 129 -2.41 4.86 -55.71
C ASP A 129 -3.64 5.47 -55.01
N ASP A 130 -3.82 5.25 -53.71
CA ASP A 130 -4.77 6.05 -52.91
C ASP A 130 -4.33 6.09 -51.43
N ASP A 131 -4.04 7.32 -50.98
CA ASP A 131 -3.95 7.84 -49.61
C ASP A 131 -3.70 6.86 -48.44
N ASP A 132 -2.42 6.70 -48.09
CA ASP A 132 -1.85 5.70 -47.16
C ASP A 132 -1.70 6.21 -45.69
N ASP A 133 -2.62 7.06 -45.20
CA ASP A 133 -2.47 7.73 -43.87
C ASP A 133 -3.32 7.14 -42.72
N ASP A 134 -4.23 6.19 -42.97
CA ASP A 134 -5.23 5.75 -41.98
C ASP A 134 -4.80 4.53 -41.12
N HIS A 135 -3.71 3.83 -41.45
CA HIS A 135 -3.28 2.61 -40.74
C HIS A 135 -2.30 2.82 -39.58
N ASN A 136 -1.83 4.05 -39.34
CA ASN A 136 -0.95 4.35 -38.21
C ASN A 136 -1.71 4.50 -36.86
N ASP A 137 -3.02 4.67 -36.89
CA ASP A 137 -3.82 5.03 -35.71
C ASP A 137 -4.05 3.85 -34.75
N ASP A 138 -4.22 2.62 -35.25
CA ASP A 138 -4.45 1.43 -34.41
C ASP A 138 -3.22 1.10 -33.52
N HIS A 139 -2.01 1.35 -34.02
CA HIS A 139 -0.78 1.16 -33.26
C HIS A 139 -0.50 2.30 -32.27
N ALA A 140 -1.05 3.50 -32.50
CA ALA A 140 -0.99 4.58 -31.55
C ALA A 140 -1.89 4.31 -30.34
N GLU A 141 -3.06 3.69 -30.55
CA GLU A 141 -4.02 3.40 -29.47
C GLU A 141 -3.51 2.32 -28.49
N THR A 142 -2.94 1.22 -28.97
CA THR A 142 -2.37 0.17 -28.10
C THR A 142 -1.16 0.67 -27.32
N ASN A 143 -0.30 1.48 -27.94
CA ASN A 143 0.82 2.14 -27.27
C ASN A 143 0.34 3.20 -26.27
N ALA A 144 -0.73 3.93 -26.56
CA ALA A 144 -1.36 4.87 -25.62
C ALA A 144 -1.93 4.17 -24.39
N LEU A 145 -2.58 3.00 -24.57
CA LEU A 145 -3.10 2.19 -23.47
C LEU A 145 -1.97 1.58 -22.61
N GLN A 146 -0.86 1.16 -23.22
CA GLN A 146 0.33 0.69 -22.47
C GLN A 146 1.08 1.83 -21.75
N LEU A 147 1.09 3.05 -22.30
CA LEU A 147 1.66 4.23 -21.64
C LEU A 147 0.83 4.71 -20.44
N GLN A 148 -0.45 4.33 -20.36
CA GLN A 148 -1.38 4.86 -19.38
C GLN A 148 -1.35 4.19 -17.99
N LEU A 149 -0.73 3.02 -17.83
CA LEU A 149 -0.53 2.37 -16.53
C LEU A 149 0.89 2.66 -16.03
N ASN A 150 1.09 3.87 -15.51
CA ASN A 150 2.34 4.23 -14.83
C ASN A 150 2.45 3.41 -13.54
N ASP A 151 3.63 2.82 -13.26
CA ASP A 151 3.94 2.12 -12.00
C ASP A 151 3.55 2.96 -10.78
N LEU A 152 3.64 4.29 -10.89
CA LEU A 152 3.20 5.23 -9.86
C LEU A 152 1.69 5.12 -9.59
N SER A 153 0.87 5.19 -10.65
CA SER A 153 -0.58 5.09 -10.54
C SER A 153 -1.02 3.73 -10.01
N CYS A 154 -0.36 2.65 -10.45
CA CYS A 154 -0.61 1.29 -9.96
C CYS A 154 -0.27 1.15 -8.47
N SER A 155 0.85 1.72 -8.04
CA SER A 155 1.27 1.68 -6.64
C SER A 155 0.35 2.50 -5.72
N ILE A 156 -0.13 3.67 -6.18
CA ILE A 156 -1.09 4.49 -5.44
C ILE A 156 -2.45 3.78 -5.36
N ALA A 157 -2.94 3.21 -6.46
CA ALA A 157 -4.20 2.47 -6.47
C ALA A 157 -4.16 1.25 -5.55
N SER A 158 -3.08 0.46 -5.63
CA SER A 158 -2.83 -0.68 -4.73
C SER A 158 -2.70 -0.24 -3.28
N GLY A 159 -2.02 0.89 -3.03
CA GLY A 159 -1.89 1.45 -1.69
C GLY A 159 -3.24 1.89 -1.13
N THR A 160 -4.08 2.50 -1.96
CA THR A 160 -5.41 3.01 -1.59
C THR A 160 -6.34 1.86 -1.19
N GLY A 161 -6.39 0.77 -1.97
CA GLY A 161 -7.19 -0.40 -1.64
C GLY A 161 -6.74 -1.09 -0.36
N TYR A 162 -5.43 -1.26 -0.18
CA TYR A 162 -4.84 -1.80 1.06
C TYR A 162 -5.16 -0.92 2.28
N ALA A 163 -4.95 0.39 2.16
CA ALA A 163 -5.20 1.39 3.21
C ALA A 163 -6.68 1.47 3.61
N LEU A 164 -7.60 1.36 2.64
CA LEU A 164 -9.04 1.43 2.89
C LEU A 164 -9.48 0.27 3.80
N LEU A 165 -9.06 -0.96 3.47
CA LEU A 165 -9.40 -2.13 4.26
C LEU A 165 -8.72 -2.10 5.63
N HIS A 166 -7.46 -1.68 5.71
CA HIS A 166 -6.79 -1.53 7.00
C HIS A 166 -7.52 -0.53 7.91
N SER A 167 -7.90 0.63 7.37
CA SER A 167 -8.65 1.65 8.11
C SER A 167 -10.03 1.14 8.53
N LEU A 168 -10.70 0.36 7.67
CA LEU A 168 -11.99 -0.25 7.97
C LEU A 168 -11.90 -1.25 9.12
N PHE A 169 -10.85 -2.08 9.17
CA PHE A 169 -10.65 -3.01 10.30
C PHE A 169 -10.29 -2.29 11.60
N LEU A 170 -9.43 -1.26 11.51
CA LEU A 170 -8.94 -0.52 12.68
C LEU A 170 -10.03 0.37 13.29
N TYR A 171 -10.78 1.10 12.45
CA TYR A 171 -11.76 2.10 12.90
C TYR A 171 -13.21 1.62 12.77
N GLY A 172 -13.54 0.78 11.79
CA GLY A 172 -14.91 0.36 11.52
C GLY A 172 -15.54 -0.43 12.67
N THR A 173 -14.74 -1.21 13.40
CA THR A 173 -15.22 -1.92 14.61
C THR A 173 -15.60 -0.95 15.73
N LEU A 174 -14.80 0.11 15.95
CA LEU A 174 -15.13 1.18 16.89
C LEU A 174 -16.37 1.96 16.45
N LEU A 175 -16.47 2.28 15.16
CA LEU A 175 -17.63 2.98 14.59
C LEU A 175 -18.92 2.15 14.72
N ALA A 176 -18.84 0.84 14.52
CA ALA A 176 -19.98 -0.06 14.68
C ALA A 176 -20.46 -0.12 16.14
N SER A 177 -19.54 -0.17 17.10
CA SER A 177 -19.87 -0.17 18.54
C SER A 177 -20.61 1.10 18.97
N GLU A 178 -20.28 2.26 18.41
CA GLU A 178 -20.91 3.54 18.75
C GLU A 178 -22.21 3.81 17.98
N SER A 179 -22.38 3.22 16.80
CA SER A 179 -23.57 3.44 15.95
C SER A 179 -24.76 2.53 16.28
N GLY A 180 -24.53 1.41 16.97
CA GLY A 180 -25.57 0.42 17.31
C GLY A 180 -26.71 0.97 18.18
N GLU A 181 -26.47 2.00 18.99
CA GLU A 181 -27.51 2.63 19.84
C GLU A 181 -28.46 3.57 19.07
N ALA A 182 -28.08 4.06 17.88
CA ALA A 182 -28.88 5.04 17.15
C ALA A 182 -30.03 4.43 16.32
N ALA A 183 -29.97 3.13 16.02
CA ALA A 183 -30.89 2.50 15.06
C ALA A 183 -32.19 1.95 15.68
N ASN A 184 -32.25 1.72 17.00
CA ASN A 184 -33.42 1.13 17.67
C ASN A 184 -34.35 2.18 18.32
N GLY A 185 -34.28 3.44 17.89
CA GLY A 185 -35.11 4.54 18.42
C GLY A 185 -36.55 4.61 17.89
N TYR A 186 -37.01 3.61 17.13
CA TYR A 186 -38.40 3.56 16.63
C TYR A 186 -39.24 2.60 17.49
N ASP A 187 -39.69 3.15 18.62
CA ASP A 187 -41.07 3.00 19.11
C ASP A 187 -41.65 1.58 19.21
N ASP A 188 -40.98 0.69 19.95
CA ASP A 188 -41.69 -0.43 20.56
C ASP A 188 -41.17 -0.68 21.97
N GLY A 189 -42.06 -0.64 22.96
CA GLY A 189 -41.79 -0.70 24.40
C GLY A 189 -41.28 -2.06 24.91
N GLY A 190 -40.41 -2.72 24.16
CA GLY A 190 -39.83 -4.01 24.46
C GLY A 190 -38.62 -3.88 25.38
N ALA A 191 -38.83 -4.11 26.68
CA ALA A 191 -37.81 -4.25 27.69
C ALA A 191 -36.89 -5.47 27.43
N TYR A 192 -35.94 -5.34 26.49
CA TYR A 192 -34.76 -6.21 26.48
C TYR A 192 -33.67 -5.58 27.33
N THR A 193 -33.88 -5.71 28.64
CA THR A 193 -32.84 -5.59 29.66
C THR A 193 -31.97 -6.86 29.60
N GLY A 194 -30.81 -6.80 28.97
CA GLY A 194 -29.95 -7.97 28.93
C GLY A 194 -28.59 -7.75 28.29
N GLY A 195 -27.64 -7.18 29.07
CA GLY A 195 -26.22 -7.43 28.82
C GLY A 195 -25.26 -6.23 28.92
N GLY A 196 -25.14 -5.64 30.12
CA GLY A 196 -23.92 -5.05 30.70
C GLY A 196 -23.05 -4.08 29.87
N GLY A 197 -22.90 -2.80 30.20
CA GLY A 197 -23.35 -2.12 31.41
C GLY A 197 -23.04 -0.62 31.37
N SER A 198 -23.88 0.12 32.11
CA SER A 198 -23.61 1.43 32.72
C SER A 198 -23.15 2.54 31.77
N THR A 199 -24.00 3.05 30.89
CA THR A 199 -25.08 3.98 31.23
C THR A 199 -25.95 4.13 29.98
N GLY A 200 -27.25 3.87 30.07
CA GLY A 200 -28.20 3.90 28.93
C GLY A 200 -28.49 5.30 28.41
N HIS A 201 -27.46 6.10 28.15
CA HIS A 201 -27.52 7.38 27.45
C HIS A 201 -26.45 7.30 26.37
N GLY A 202 -26.84 7.38 25.09
CA GLY A 202 -25.94 7.41 23.94
C GLY A 202 -24.87 8.48 24.09
N GLY A 203 -23.76 8.07 24.72
CA GLY A 203 -22.70 8.91 25.22
C GLY A 203 -21.41 8.54 24.52
N THR A 204 -20.54 9.52 24.34
CA THR A 204 -19.27 9.32 23.66
C THR A 204 -18.34 8.48 24.53
N LEU A 205 -17.81 7.39 23.98
CA LEU A 205 -16.89 6.53 24.71
C LEU A 205 -15.53 7.22 24.86
N TYR A 206 -15.10 7.44 26.10
CA TYR A 206 -13.78 7.97 26.45
C TYR A 206 -12.87 6.81 26.86
N GLN A 207 -11.65 6.80 26.34
CA GLN A 207 -10.63 5.84 26.77
C GLN A 207 -9.78 6.43 27.90
N PRO A 208 -9.33 5.61 28.86
CA PRO A 208 -8.44 6.08 29.94
C PRO A 208 -7.11 6.62 29.40
N SER A 209 -6.69 6.14 28.22
CA SER A 209 -5.50 6.64 27.53
C SER A 209 -5.65 8.05 26.96
N CYS A 210 -6.87 8.59 26.92
CA CYS A 210 -7.15 9.93 26.40
C CYS A 210 -8.43 10.53 27.00
N GLY A 211 -8.44 10.81 28.30
CA GLY A 211 -9.64 11.32 28.99
C GLY A 211 -10.19 12.64 28.42
N GLY A 212 -9.37 13.42 27.71
CA GLY A 212 -9.76 14.69 27.10
C GLY A 212 -10.32 14.62 25.67
N VAL A 213 -10.25 13.46 25.00
CA VAL A 213 -10.64 13.34 23.58
C VAL A 213 -11.54 12.11 23.40
N PRO A 214 -12.69 12.24 22.72
CA PRO A 214 -13.53 11.09 22.38
C PRO A 214 -12.73 10.01 21.65
N SER A 215 -12.92 8.74 22.03
CA SER A 215 -12.20 7.61 21.42
C SER A 215 -12.43 7.52 19.90
N LEU A 216 -13.62 7.93 19.43
CA LEU A 216 -13.96 8.07 18.01
C LEU A 216 -12.99 9.00 17.25
N ILE A 217 -12.68 10.18 17.81
CA ILE A 217 -11.76 11.12 17.17
C ILE A 217 -10.34 10.58 17.19
N ASN A 218 -9.90 10.02 18.33
CA ASN A 218 -8.58 9.43 18.46
C ASN A 218 -8.37 8.28 17.45
N GLY A 219 -9.33 7.35 17.39
CA GLY A 219 -9.33 6.24 16.43
C GLY A 219 -9.35 6.71 14.99
N ALA A 220 -10.13 7.75 14.67
CA ALA A 220 -10.18 8.33 13.33
C ALA A 220 -8.83 8.96 12.92
N LEU A 221 -8.14 9.66 13.82
CA LEU A 221 -6.82 10.22 13.56
C LEU A 221 -5.77 9.12 13.35
N ILE A 222 -5.78 8.07 14.17
CA ILE A 222 -4.89 6.91 13.99
C ILE A 222 -5.15 6.24 12.63
N ALA A 223 -6.41 5.97 12.29
CA ALA A 223 -6.78 5.38 11.01
C ALA A 223 -6.35 6.25 9.82
N CYS A 224 -6.56 7.55 9.91
CA CYS A 224 -6.12 8.51 8.88
C CYS A 224 -4.60 8.46 8.66
N MET A 225 -3.81 8.43 9.73
CA MET A 225 -2.34 8.35 9.64
C MET A 225 -1.86 7.01 9.08
N PHE A 226 -2.47 5.89 9.51
CA PHE A 226 -2.16 4.57 8.94
C PHE A 226 -2.55 4.45 7.48
N SER A 227 -3.67 5.05 7.08
CA SER A 227 -4.09 5.11 5.68
C SER A 227 -3.03 5.79 4.81
N ILE A 228 -2.50 6.94 5.24
CA ILE A 228 -1.46 7.66 4.52
C ILE A 228 -0.17 6.82 4.47
N LEU A 229 0.22 6.21 5.59
CA LEU A 229 1.39 5.33 5.68
C LEU A 229 1.27 4.12 4.74
N ASP A 230 0.11 3.47 4.66
CA ASP A 230 -0.11 2.31 3.80
C ASP A 230 0.09 2.63 2.33
N VAL A 231 -0.41 3.79 1.87
CA VAL A 231 -0.19 4.26 0.51
C VAL A 231 1.31 4.47 0.27
N MET A 232 2.00 5.17 1.18
CA MET A 232 3.44 5.43 1.04
C MET A 232 4.28 4.14 1.09
N TRP A 233 3.95 3.20 1.98
CA TRP A 233 4.62 1.91 2.08
C TRP A 233 4.41 1.06 0.83
N MET A 234 3.21 1.07 0.25
CA MET A 234 2.96 0.39 -1.00
C MET A 234 3.78 0.99 -2.15
N MET A 235 3.86 2.32 -2.25
CA MET A 235 4.72 3.01 -3.22
C MET A 235 6.20 2.62 -3.07
N LEU A 236 6.72 2.61 -1.84
CA LEU A 236 8.11 2.18 -1.56
C LEU A 236 8.32 0.69 -1.85
N CYS A 237 7.32 -0.16 -1.61
CA CYS A 237 7.37 -1.58 -1.94
C CYS A 237 7.43 -1.80 -3.46
N PHE A 238 6.57 -1.13 -4.24
CA PHE A 238 6.65 -1.15 -5.71
C PHE A 238 8.02 -0.72 -6.21
N PHE A 239 8.53 0.40 -5.71
CA PHE A 239 9.86 0.91 -6.05
C PHE A 239 10.97 -0.12 -5.74
N GLY A 240 10.96 -0.68 -4.52
CA GLY A 240 11.98 -1.62 -4.08
C GLY A 240 11.96 -2.93 -4.88
N MET A 241 10.76 -3.46 -5.11
CA MET A 241 10.56 -4.72 -5.82
C MET A 241 10.84 -4.60 -7.32
N ARG A 242 10.47 -3.48 -7.97
CA ARG A 242 10.73 -3.26 -9.40
C ARG A 242 12.22 -3.29 -9.71
N ARG A 243 13.02 -2.61 -8.88
CA ARG A 243 14.48 -2.57 -9.01
C ARG A 243 15.08 -3.96 -8.85
N ARG A 244 14.66 -4.70 -7.82
CA ARG A 244 15.12 -6.07 -7.58
C ARG A 244 14.73 -7.01 -8.73
N TYR A 245 13.51 -6.89 -9.25
CA TYR A 245 13.02 -7.66 -10.38
C TYR A 245 13.82 -7.40 -11.66
N SER A 246 14.14 -6.13 -11.92
CA SER A 246 14.95 -5.72 -13.08
C SER A 246 16.39 -6.23 -12.98
N SER A 247 17.00 -6.18 -11.78
CA SER A 247 18.31 -6.77 -11.54
C SER A 247 18.32 -8.28 -11.78
N PHE A 248 17.27 -8.99 -11.36
CA PHE A 248 17.15 -10.43 -11.59
C PHE A 248 17.03 -10.77 -13.08
N ARG A 249 16.29 -9.98 -13.88
CA ARG A 249 16.19 -10.20 -15.34
C ARG A 249 17.47 -9.89 -16.10
N ARG A 250 18.28 -8.91 -15.65
CA ARG A 250 19.56 -8.58 -16.29
C ARG A 250 20.66 -9.59 -15.99
N GLY A 251 20.62 -10.23 -14.83
CA GLY A 251 21.50 -11.33 -14.48
C GLY A 251 21.13 -12.58 -15.27
N GLY A 252 21.62 -12.71 -16.50
CA GLY A 252 21.51 -13.95 -17.27
C GLY A 252 22.06 -15.16 -16.50
N PRO A 253 21.77 -16.40 -16.92
CA PRO A 253 22.05 -17.64 -16.18
C PRO A 253 23.53 -17.91 -15.82
N GLY A 254 24.47 -17.05 -16.23
CA GLY A 254 25.89 -17.12 -15.86
C GLY A 254 26.35 -16.10 -14.81
N HIS A 255 25.51 -15.14 -14.40
CA HIS A 255 25.91 -14.15 -13.39
C HIS A 255 25.65 -14.73 -11.99
N ARG A 256 26.68 -15.37 -11.42
CA ARG A 256 26.66 -15.77 -10.01
C ARG A 256 26.28 -14.54 -9.19
N PRO A 257 25.28 -14.62 -8.29
CA PRO A 257 24.95 -13.52 -7.42
C PRO A 257 26.23 -13.14 -6.70
N ALA A 258 26.73 -11.93 -6.96
CA ALA A 258 27.85 -11.38 -6.21
C ALA A 258 27.47 -11.58 -4.74
N SER A 259 28.31 -12.33 -4.02
CA SER A 259 28.08 -12.68 -2.63
C SER A 259 27.60 -11.45 -1.90
N SER A 260 26.34 -11.48 -1.43
CA SER A 260 25.70 -10.29 -0.87
C SER A 260 26.52 -9.86 0.32
N SER A 261 27.36 -8.84 0.13
CA SER A 261 28.16 -8.31 1.22
C SER A 261 27.18 -7.64 2.17
N TYR A 262 26.91 -8.29 3.31
CA TYR A 262 25.98 -7.83 4.34
C TYR A 262 26.25 -6.36 4.75
N SER A 263 27.51 -5.94 4.60
CA SER A 263 28.00 -4.56 4.79
C SER A 263 27.33 -3.53 3.86
N GLY A 264 27.06 -3.88 2.60
CA GLY A 264 26.41 -3.01 1.60
C GLY A 264 24.97 -2.68 1.98
N THR A 265 24.18 -3.72 2.28
CA THR A 265 22.78 -3.59 2.71
C THR A 265 22.65 -2.75 3.98
N MET A 266 23.50 -3.00 4.98
CA MET A 266 23.45 -2.25 6.25
C MET A 266 23.80 -0.77 6.05
N ARG A 267 24.80 -0.44 5.21
CA ARG A 267 25.13 0.96 4.90
C ARG A 267 24.02 1.66 4.10
N ALA A 268 23.42 0.96 3.13
CA ALA A 268 22.28 1.49 2.37
C ALA A 268 21.07 1.75 3.28
N LEU A 269 20.80 0.82 4.21
CA LEU A 269 19.78 0.97 5.24
C LEU A 269 20.06 2.16 6.16
N ILE A 270 21.27 2.26 6.72
CA ILE A 270 21.65 3.39 7.58
C ILE A 270 21.51 4.72 6.86
N ARG A 271 21.87 4.81 5.57
CA ARG A 271 21.68 6.05 4.78
C ARG A 271 20.21 6.36 4.52
N ALA A 272 19.40 5.34 4.22
CA ALA A 272 17.95 5.50 4.09
C ALA A 272 17.36 6.03 5.41
N LEU A 273 17.83 5.50 6.53
CA LEU A 273 17.46 5.94 7.87
C LEU A 273 17.93 7.37 8.19
N ALA A 274 19.11 7.76 7.72
CA ALA A 274 19.75 9.05 8.02
C ALA A 274 19.30 10.23 7.12
N PHE A 275 18.10 10.19 6.52
CA PHE A 275 17.51 11.27 5.71
C PHE A 275 18.31 11.73 4.49
N ARG A 276 19.39 11.03 4.10
CA ARG A 276 20.28 11.48 3.02
C ARG A 276 19.83 11.11 1.60
N GLY A 277 18.60 10.62 1.45
CA GLY A 277 18.08 10.13 0.18
C GLY A 277 18.76 8.84 -0.27
N LEU A 278 18.06 8.06 -1.08
CA LEU A 278 18.61 6.88 -1.75
C LEU A 278 19.36 7.33 -3.02
N ASP A 279 20.43 8.12 -2.84
CA ASP A 279 21.21 8.59 -3.98
C ASP A 279 22.20 7.53 -4.47
N GLU A 280 22.00 7.10 -5.72
CA GLU A 280 22.82 6.12 -6.44
C GLU A 280 24.20 6.62 -6.86
N THR A 281 24.70 7.71 -6.30
CA THR A 281 26.04 8.23 -6.65
C THR A 281 27.18 7.31 -6.21
N TRP A 282 26.90 6.08 -5.77
CA TRP A 282 27.88 5.03 -5.57
C TRP A 282 27.92 4.07 -6.77
N PRO A 283 29.00 4.09 -7.59
CA PRO A 283 29.17 3.13 -8.67
C PRO A 283 29.16 1.70 -8.13
N GLY A 284 28.28 0.84 -8.65
CA GLY A 284 28.26 -0.60 -8.34
C GLY A 284 27.17 -1.13 -7.38
N VAL A 285 26.21 -0.30 -6.94
CA VAL A 285 25.28 -0.62 -5.82
C VAL A 285 23.80 -0.72 -6.25
N GLY A 286 23.52 -0.84 -7.55
CA GLY A 286 22.14 -0.79 -8.08
C GLY A 286 21.15 -1.80 -7.45
N GLY A 287 21.63 -2.95 -6.97
CA GLY A 287 20.80 -3.97 -6.30
C GLY A 287 20.40 -3.61 -4.86
N ASP A 288 21.24 -2.87 -4.13
CA ASP A 288 21.06 -2.68 -2.68
C ASP A 288 19.97 -1.64 -2.35
N VAL A 289 19.69 -0.73 -3.28
CA VAL A 289 18.67 0.32 -3.07
C VAL A 289 17.27 -0.28 -2.95
N GLY A 290 16.97 -1.34 -3.73
CA GLY A 290 15.68 -2.01 -3.65
C GLY A 290 15.46 -2.70 -2.30
N ILE A 291 16.50 -3.33 -1.77
CA ILE A 291 16.49 -3.95 -0.44
C ILE A 291 16.35 -2.87 0.64
N ALA A 292 17.10 -1.77 0.54
CA ALA A 292 17.00 -0.67 1.49
C ALA A 292 15.58 -0.08 1.56
N ALA A 293 14.87 0.05 0.43
CA ALA A 293 13.48 0.51 0.41
C ALA A 293 12.55 -0.46 1.16
N ILE A 294 12.66 -1.77 0.91
CA ILE A 294 11.85 -2.80 1.60
C ILE A 294 12.16 -2.82 3.10
N CYS A 295 13.43 -2.75 3.48
CA CYS A 295 13.84 -2.65 4.88
C CYS A 295 13.33 -1.37 5.55
N THR A 296 13.30 -0.24 4.82
CA THR A 296 12.72 1.01 5.32
C THR A 296 11.23 0.85 5.61
N VAL A 297 10.48 0.20 4.71
CA VAL A 297 9.07 -0.15 4.95
C VAL A 297 8.94 -1.04 6.19
N ALA A 298 9.76 -2.08 6.32
CA ALA A 298 9.73 -2.99 7.46
C ALA A 298 9.96 -2.26 8.80
N ILE A 299 10.98 -1.41 8.87
CA ILE A 299 11.35 -0.67 10.08
C ILE A 299 10.28 0.37 10.42
N THR A 300 9.87 1.18 9.45
CA THR A 300 8.88 2.24 9.71
C THR A 300 7.50 1.69 10.04
N HIS A 301 7.12 0.55 9.47
CA HIS A 301 5.90 -0.16 9.84
C HIS A 301 5.99 -0.74 11.26
N SER A 302 7.13 -1.35 11.62
CA SER A 302 7.36 -1.80 13.00
C SER A 302 7.32 -0.63 14.00
N MET A 303 7.94 0.50 13.66
CA MET A 303 7.90 1.72 14.48
C MET A 303 6.48 2.25 14.65
N ALA A 304 5.69 2.34 13.57
CA ALA A 304 4.31 2.81 13.63
C ALA A 304 3.46 1.92 14.56
N SER A 305 3.63 0.59 14.49
CA SER A 305 2.93 -0.36 15.37
C SER A 305 3.36 -0.23 16.83
N LEU A 306 4.66 -0.08 17.09
CA LEU A 306 5.19 0.07 18.45
C LEU A 306 4.82 1.41 19.10
N VAL A 307 4.67 2.47 18.30
CA VAL A 307 4.26 3.80 18.76
C VAL A 307 2.83 3.81 19.32
N LEU A 308 2.00 2.81 18.99
CA LEU A 308 0.68 2.64 19.59
C LEU A 308 0.71 1.97 20.97
N ALA A 309 1.80 1.30 21.37
CA ALA A 309 1.90 0.60 22.65
C ALA A 309 1.63 1.48 23.89
N PRO A 310 2.07 2.76 23.94
CA PRO A 310 1.75 3.66 25.05
C PRO A 310 0.25 3.88 25.27
N ASN A 311 -0.64 3.59 24.31
CA ASN A 311 -2.09 3.73 24.47
C ASN A 311 -2.70 2.81 25.55
N ILE A 312 -1.90 1.92 26.15
CA ILE A 312 -2.30 1.09 27.29
C ILE A 312 -2.16 1.87 28.61
N LEU A 313 -1.33 2.90 28.63
CA LEU A 313 -1.12 3.77 29.80
C LEU A 313 -2.14 4.92 29.81
N GLU A 314 -2.40 5.46 31.00
CA GLU A 314 -3.15 6.71 31.16
C GLU A 314 -2.46 7.85 30.38
N ASP A 315 -3.24 8.66 29.67
CA ASP A 315 -2.76 9.73 28.77
C ASP A 315 -1.81 9.27 27.64
N GLY A 316 -1.74 7.97 27.34
CA GLY A 316 -0.92 7.40 26.27
C GLY A 316 -1.12 8.04 24.88
N CYS A 317 -2.32 8.55 24.59
CA CYS A 317 -2.63 9.21 23.32
C CYS A 317 -1.76 10.46 23.06
N ARG A 318 -1.35 11.16 24.13
CA ARG A 318 -0.55 12.38 24.03
C ARG A 318 0.86 12.10 23.52
N ILE A 319 1.33 10.86 23.70
CA ILE A 319 2.64 10.40 23.23
C ILE A 319 2.50 9.70 21.89
N SER A 320 1.52 8.79 21.74
CA SER A 320 1.39 7.96 20.54
C SER A 320 1.02 8.77 19.30
N LEU A 321 0.09 9.72 19.39
CA LEU A 321 -0.37 10.50 18.23
C LEU A 321 0.75 11.37 17.62
N PRO A 322 1.50 12.20 18.38
CA PRO A 322 2.61 12.96 17.82
C PRO A 322 3.72 12.06 17.27
N CYS A 323 4.05 10.99 17.97
CA CYS A 323 5.06 10.03 17.51
C CYS A 323 4.64 9.36 16.18
N LEU A 324 3.36 9.00 16.03
CA LEU A 324 2.85 8.42 14.77
C LEU A 324 2.91 9.46 13.65
N GLY A 325 2.54 10.71 13.94
CA GLY A 325 2.72 11.84 13.01
C GLY A 325 4.17 12.03 12.57
N CYS A 326 5.13 11.92 13.49
CA CYS A 326 6.56 11.95 13.17
C CYS A 326 6.97 10.81 12.22
N VAL A 327 6.42 9.59 12.40
CA VAL A 327 6.66 8.46 11.48
C VAL A 327 6.07 8.74 10.09
N VAL A 328 4.86 9.30 10.01
CA VAL A 328 4.23 9.69 8.73
C VAL A 328 5.10 10.71 7.99
N VAL A 329 5.53 11.78 8.68
CA VAL A 329 6.40 12.82 8.10
C VAL A 329 7.74 12.23 7.67
N TYR A 330 8.33 11.37 8.50
CA TYR A 330 9.58 10.67 8.19
C TYR A 330 9.48 9.88 6.88
N VAL A 331 8.46 9.02 6.76
CA VAL A 331 8.23 8.21 5.55
C VAL A 331 7.97 9.11 4.33
N GLY A 332 7.23 10.20 4.51
CA GLY A 332 6.99 11.20 3.46
C GLY A 332 8.27 11.88 2.96
N ILE A 333 9.22 12.21 3.85
CA ILE A 333 10.53 12.76 3.47
C ILE A 333 11.34 11.74 2.67
N VAL A 334 11.38 10.49 3.12
CA VAL A 334 12.08 9.41 2.40
C VAL A 334 11.47 9.21 1.01
N LEU A 335 10.15 9.12 0.92
CA LEU A 335 9.43 8.94 -0.35
C LEU A 335 9.68 10.13 -1.30
N ARG A 336 9.64 11.36 -0.80
CA ARG A 336 9.97 12.56 -1.58
C ARG A 336 11.39 12.50 -2.12
N GLY A 337 12.36 12.02 -1.33
CA GLY A 337 13.74 11.80 -1.76
C GLY A 337 13.82 10.80 -2.92
N VAL A 338 13.08 9.69 -2.84
CA VAL A 338 12.99 8.70 -3.93
C VAL A 338 12.38 9.29 -5.20
N MET A 339 11.32 10.10 -5.06
CA MET A 339 10.62 10.71 -6.20
C MET A 339 11.45 11.80 -6.89
N LYS A 340 12.16 12.66 -6.13
CA LYS A 340 12.94 13.79 -6.68
C LYS A 340 14.05 13.38 -7.64
N GLY A 341 14.61 12.18 -7.52
CA GLY A 341 15.63 11.69 -8.45
C GLY A 341 15.09 11.37 -9.86
N GLY A 342 13.77 11.46 -10.08
CA GLY A 342 13.09 10.93 -11.27
C GLY A 342 13.20 9.41 -11.40
N LYS A 343 13.88 8.75 -10.44
CA LYS A 343 14.32 7.36 -10.45
C LYS A 343 13.21 6.37 -10.13
N PHE A 344 12.01 6.89 -9.88
CA PHE A 344 10.81 6.09 -9.71
C PHE A 344 10.38 5.45 -11.03
N LEU A 345 10.51 6.16 -12.15
CA LEU A 345 10.23 5.59 -13.47
C LEU A 345 11.43 4.75 -13.95
N PRO A 346 11.18 3.56 -14.55
CA PRO A 346 12.18 2.80 -15.28
C PRO A 346 12.90 3.65 -16.33
N ASP A 347 14.19 3.41 -16.52
CA ASP A 347 15.02 4.17 -17.49
C ASP A 347 14.43 4.13 -18.91
N ASP A 348 13.81 3.02 -19.29
CA ASP A 348 13.19 2.88 -20.62
C ASP A 348 11.98 3.81 -20.80
N GLN A 349 11.16 3.96 -19.75
CA GLN A 349 10.04 4.93 -19.78
C GLN A 349 10.56 6.36 -19.76
N ARG A 350 11.59 6.64 -18.94
CA ARG A 350 12.22 7.96 -18.90
C ARG A 350 12.79 8.37 -20.26
N LYS A 351 13.51 7.45 -20.94
CA LYS A 351 14.08 7.70 -22.27
C LYS A 351 13.00 7.96 -23.31
N ARG A 352 11.88 7.24 -23.28
CA ARG A 352 10.74 7.50 -24.18
C ARG A 352 10.15 8.88 -23.98
N ILE A 353 9.92 9.29 -22.73
CA ILE A 353 9.40 10.63 -22.39
C ILE A 353 10.38 11.71 -22.86
N GLN A 354 11.68 11.52 -22.64
CA GLN A 354 12.69 12.50 -23.05
C GLN A 354 12.86 12.56 -24.58
N GLY A 355 12.75 11.42 -25.28
CA GLY A 355 12.92 11.31 -26.72
C GLY A 355 11.86 12.06 -27.54
N HIS A 356 10.66 12.26 -27.01
CA HIS A 356 9.61 13.07 -27.66
C HIS A 356 9.81 14.59 -27.52
N THR A 357 10.86 15.04 -26.83
CA THR A 357 11.11 16.48 -26.58
C THR A 357 12.17 17.10 -27.50
N PHE A 358 12.67 16.36 -28.49
CA PHE A 358 13.71 16.83 -29.42
C PHE A 358 13.38 16.44 -30.86
N VAL A 359 12.37 17.09 -31.46
CA VAL A 359 12.28 17.29 -32.91
C VAL A 359 11.78 18.70 -33.15
#